data_AF-A0A8T3ZI39-F1
#
_entry.id   AF-A0A8T3ZI39-F1
#
_cell.length_a   1.000
_cell.length_b   1.000
_cell.length_c   1.000
_cell.angle_alpha   90.00
_cell.angle_beta   90.00
_cell.angle_gamma   90.00
#
_symmetry.space_group_name_H-M   'P 1'
#
loop_
_entity.id
_entity.type
_entity.pdbx_description
1 polymer ?
#
loop_
_entity_poly.entity_id
_entity_poly.type
_entity_poly.pdbx_seq_one_letter_code
_entity_poly.pdbx_strand_id
1 'polypeptide(L)' 'PEEIYEFFKSPFPVEYEIKFNEPNEEAVKKILCDEHDFSEERIDSALKKIASSAGQKSLDKWFRK' A
#
# COMPACT_ATOMS: atom_id res chain seq x y z
N PRO A 1 17.26 14.05 -26.90
CA PRO A 1 17.73 12.72 -26.41
C PRO A 1 18.46 12.80 -25.07
N GLU A 2 19.39 13.74 -24.92
CA GLU A 2 20.14 13.95 -23.67
C GLU A 2 19.25 14.33 -22.48
N GLU A 3 18.26 15.20 -22.66
CA GLU A 3 17.36 15.59 -21.55
C GLU A 3 16.54 14.41 -21.00
N ILE A 4 16.08 13.52 -21.87
CA ILE A 4 15.36 12.29 -21.46
C ILE A 4 16.32 11.36 -20.73
N TYR A 5 17.56 11.22 -21.20
CA TYR A 5 18.57 10.38 -20.59
C TYR A 5 18.94 10.85 -19.18
N GLU A 6 19.15 12.16 -18.99
CA GLU A 6 19.47 12.73 -17.69
C GLU A 6 18.29 12.67 -16.70
N PHE A 7 17.04 12.79 -17.18
CA PHE A 7 15.85 12.59 -16.35
C PHE A 7 15.78 11.18 -15.73
N PHE A 8 16.09 10.13 -16.49
CA PHE A 8 16.12 8.76 -15.96
C PHE A 8 17.34 8.50 -15.07
N LYS A 9 18.44 9.19 -15.31
CA LYS A 9 19.70 9.03 -14.56
C LYS A 9 19.66 9.72 -13.21
N SER A 10 18.99 10.86 -13.10
CA SER A 10 18.81 11.60 -11.86
C SER A 10 17.35 12.04 -11.71
N PRO A 11 16.45 11.09 -11.37
CA PRO A 11 15.08 11.45 -11.03
C PRO A 11 15.07 12.31 -9.77
N PHE A 12 14.11 13.21 -9.65
CA PHE A 12 13.95 14.03 -8.46
C PHE A 12 13.69 13.15 -7.23
N PRO A 13 14.55 13.19 -6.20
CA PRO A 13 14.33 12.39 -5.01
C PRO A 13 13.12 12.95 -4.25
N VAL A 14 12.18 12.07 -3.92
CA VAL A 14 11.07 12.37 -3.02
C VAL A 14 11.37 11.66 -1.71
N GLU A 15 11.52 12.43 -0.63
CA GLU A 15 11.65 11.91 0.72
C GLU A 15 10.26 11.43 1.20
N TYR A 16 10.15 10.17 1.60
CA TYR A 16 8.92 9.62 2.21
C TYR A 16 9.25 8.52 3.22
N GLU A 17 8.33 8.31 4.16
CA GLU A 17 8.43 7.26 5.19
C GLU A 17 7.37 6.19 4.93
N ILE A 18 7.78 4.92 4.92
CA ILE A 18 6.86 3.79 4.72
C ILE A 18 6.28 3.38 6.08
N LYS A 19 5.00 3.68 6.31
CA LYS A 19 4.23 3.25 7.49
C LYS A 19 3.05 2.37 7.08
N PHE A 20 2.90 1.25 7.77
CA PHE A 20 1.74 0.37 7.65
C PHE A 20 0.86 0.56 8.88
N ASN A 21 -0.14 1.44 8.76
CA ASN A 21 -1.12 1.71 9.82
C ASN A 21 -2.34 0.80 9.67
N GLU A 22 -3.11 0.64 10.74
CA GLU A 22 -4.38 -0.08 10.67
C GLU A 22 -5.39 0.68 9.79
N PRO A 23 -6.13 -0.01 8.92
CA PRO A 23 -7.15 0.61 8.07
C PRO A 23 -8.34 1.09 8.92
N ASN A 24 -8.92 2.23 8.55
CA ASN A 24 -10.22 2.66 9.09
C ASN A 24 -11.33 1.91 8.36
N GLU A 25 -11.88 0.87 9.00
CA GLU A 25 -12.87 -0.02 8.39
C GLU A 25 -14.15 0.72 7.96
N GLU A 26 -14.66 1.65 8.77
CA GLU A 26 -15.86 2.44 8.44
C GLU A 26 -15.63 3.31 7.20
N ALA A 27 -14.50 4.02 7.13
CA ALA A 27 -14.17 4.87 5.99
C ALA A 27 -13.98 4.04 4.71
N VAL A 28 -13.37 2.85 4.83
CA VAL A 28 -13.20 1.93 3.70
C VAL A 28 -14.54 1.42 3.19
N LYS A 29 -15.46 1.02 4.07
CA LYS A 29 -16.80 0.58 3.68
C LYS A 29 -17.60 1.69 3.02
N LYS A 30 -17.56 2.90 3.57
CA LYS A 30 -18.24 4.06 2.99
C LYS A 30 -17.80 4.31 1.54
N ILE A 31 -16.49 4.41 1.30
CA ILE A 31 -15.97 4.70 -0.03
C ILE A 31 -16.28 3.55 -0.99
N LEU A 32 -16.02 2.30 -0.58
CA LEU A 32 -16.13 1.17 -1.51
C LEU A 32 -17.56 0.69 -1.71
N CYS A 33 -18.35 0.58 -0.65
CA CYS A 33 -19.72 0.07 -0.71
C CYS A 33 -20.72 1.18 -1.05
N ASP A 34 -20.68 2.33 -0.38
CA ASP A 34 -21.70 3.38 -0.57
C ASP A 34 -21.44 4.20 -1.85
N GLU A 35 -20.19 4.55 -2.15
CA GLU A 35 -19.86 5.41 -3.30
C GLU A 35 -19.52 4.63 -4.59
N HIS A 36 -19.07 3.38 -4.45
CA HIS A 36 -18.59 2.56 -5.57
C HIS A 36 -19.33 1.21 -5.74
N ASP A 37 -20.40 0.97 -4.99
CA ASP A 37 -21.28 -0.20 -5.10
C ASP A 37 -20.55 -1.56 -4.99
N PHE A 38 -19.47 -1.63 -4.19
CA PHE A 38 -18.85 -2.91 -3.87
C PHE A 38 -19.74 -3.71 -2.90
N SER A 39 -19.63 -5.03 -2.97
CA SER A 39 -20.31 -5.92 -2.03
C SER A 39 -19.66 -5.85 -0.66
N GLU A 40 -20.45 -5.48 0.35
CA GLU A 40 -20.02 -5.44 1.75
C GLU A 40 -19.36 -6.75 2.21
N GLU A 41 -19.95 -7.90 1.86
CA GLU A 41 -19.41 -9.22 2.22
C GLU A 41 -17.97 -9.42 1.71
N ARG A 42 -17.68 -8.95 0.49
CA ARG A 42 -16.33 -9.01 -0.09
C ARG A 42 -15.37 -8.07 0.62
N ILE A 43 -15.81 -6.86 0.98
CA ILE A 43 -15.00 -5.87 1.71
C ILE A 43 -14.69 -6.37 3.13
N ASP A 44 -15.67 -6.92 3.84
CA ASP A 44 -15.50 -7.51 5.17
C ASP A 44 -14.50 -8.68 5.18
N SER A 45 -14.58 -9.57 4.18
CA SER A 45 -13.63 -10.68 4.05
C SER A 45 -12.20 -10.19 3.79
N ALA A 46 -12.03 -9.14 2.99
CA ALA A 46 -10.72 -8.55 2.70
C ALA A 46 -10.13 -7.83 3.92
N LEU A 47 -10.92 -7.03 4.64
CA LEU A 47 -10.48 -6.33 5.86
C LEU A 47 -9.98 -7.31 6.92
N LYS A 48 -10.70 -8.42 7.14
CA LYS A 48 -10.27 -9.50 8.05
C LYS A 48 -8.91 -10.10 7.68
N LYS A 49 -8.65 -10.30 6.39
CA LYS A 49 -7.36 -10.82 5.91
C LYS A 49 -6.22 -9.82 6.13
N ILE A 50 -6.47 -8.54 5.86
CA ILE A 50 -5.47 -7.47 6.06
C ILE A 50 -5.09 -7.39 7.54
N ALA A 51 -6.07 -7.38 8.45
CA ALA A 51 -5.85 -7.39 9.90
C ALA A 51 -5.06 -8.62 10.38
N SER A 52 -5.23 -9.76 9.72
CA SER A 52 -4.56 -11.03 10.10
C SER A 52 -3.14 -11.17 9.55
N SER A 53 -2.71 -10.30 8.63
CA SER A 53 -1.48 -10.46 7.83
C SER A 53 -0.23 -9.84 8.46
N ALA A 54 -0.26 -9.52 9.75
CA ALA A 54 0.85 -8.91 10.45
C ALA A 54 2.10 -9.82 10.49
N GLY A 55 3.10 -9.51 9.66
CA GLY A 55 4.45 -9.35 10.21
C GLY A 55 5.55 -10.35 9.87
N GLN A 56 5.41 -11.28 8.91
CA GLN A 56 6.59 -12.06 8.52
C GLN A 56 7.47 -11.28 7.51
N LYS A 57 8.49 -10.60 8.02
CA LYS A 57 9.56 -10.02 7.20
C LYS A 57 10.47 -11.14 6.70
N SER A 58 10.77 -11.16 5.41
CA SER A 58 11.70 -12.13 4.84
C SER A 58 13.14 -11.84 5.26
N LEU A 59 13.93 -12.90 5.44
CA LEU A 59 15.31 -12.84 5.93
C LEU A 59 16.26 -12.08 4.99
N ASP A 60 15.98 -12.06 3.69
CA ASP A 60 16.71 -11.28 2.69
C ASP A 60 16.79 -9.78 2.98
N LYS A 61 15.84 -9.22 3.74
CA LYS A 61 15.89 -7.82 4.18
C LYS A 61 17.06 -7.52 5.13
N TRP A 62 17.60 -8.54 5.81
CA TRP A 62 18.70 -8.38 6.77
C TRP A 62 20.08 -8.56 6.14
N PHE A 63 20.19 -9.29 5.03
CA PHE A 63 21.47 -9.66 4.42
C PHE A 63 21.88 -8.78 3.23
N ARG A 64 21.07 -7.79 2.84
CA ARG A 64 21.46 -6.74 1.89
C ARG A 64 22.19 -5.61 2.64
N LYS A 65 23.50 -5.75 2.80
CA LYS A 65 24.41 -4.66 3.18
C LYS A 65 25.56 -4.62 2.18
#